data_AF-A0A975H6A1-F1
#
_entry.id   AF-A0A975H6A1-F1
#
_cell.length_a   1.000
_cell.length_b   1.000
_cell.length_c   1.000
_cell.angle_alpha   90.00
_cell.angle_beta   90.00
_cell.angle_gamma   90.00
#
_symmetry.space_group_name_H-M   'P 1'
#
loop_
_entity.id
_entity.type
_entity.pdbx_description
1 polymer ?
#
loop_
_entity_poly.entity_id
_entity_poly.type
_entity_poly.pdbx_seq_one_letter_code
_entity_poly.pdbx_strand_id
1 'polypeptide(L)' 'MKACPRCKSVSRHRMRRKGIARLIPRSKAYACDNCNVEYTWISFINRSFKM' A
#
# COMPACT_ATOMS: atom_id res chain seq x y z
N MET A 1 -4.72 5.36 -11.14
CA MET A 1 -3.70 5.15 -10.10
C MET A 1 -4.34 5.42 -8.74
N LYS A 2 -4.24 4.52 -7.74
CA LYS A 2 -4.95 4.70 -6.46
C LYS A 2 -4.17 5.64 -5.54
N ALA A 3 -4.80 6.73 -5.15
CA ALA A 3 -4.28 7.70 -4.21
C ALA A 3 -4.04 7.09 -2.81
N CYS A 4 -3.17 7.71 -2.02
CA CYS A 4 -2.95 7.33 -0.62
C CYS A 4 -4.27 7.41 0.17
N PRO A 5 -4.62 6.39 0.98
CA PRO A 5 -5.89 6.40 1.73
C PRO A 5 -5.99 7.53 2.76
N ARG A 6 -4.85 8.08 3.22
CA ARG A 6 -4.82 9.14 4.23
C ARG A 6 -4.80 10.53 3.59
N CYS A 7 -3.79 10.80 2.76
CA CYS A 7 -3.56 12.15 2.23
C CYS A 7 -4.01 12.33 0.76
N LYS A 8 -4.63 11.31 0.15
CA LYS A 8 -5.11 11.30 -1.24
C LYS A 8 -4.07 11.68 -2.31
N SER A 9 -2.78 11.71 -1.96
CA SER A 9 -1.70 11.97 -2.89
C SER A 9 -1.47 10.76 -3.82
N VAL A 10 -1.04 11.05 -5.04
CA VAL A 10 -0.67 10.01 -6.02
C VAL A 10 0.80 9.60 -5.87
N SER A 11 1.64 10.50 -5.33
CA SER A 11 3.04 10.25 -5.02
C SER A 11 3.19 9.18 -3.94
N ARG A 12 3.73 8.04 -4.36
CA ARG A 12 4.04 6.88 -3.54
C ARG A 12 5.16 6.09 -4.17
N HIS A 13 5.97 5.44 -3.36
CA HIS A 13 6.97 4.49 -3.83
C HIS A 13 6.62 3.06 -3.38
N ARG A 14 7.12 2.10 -4.14
CA ARG A 14 6.89 0.68 -3.88
C ARG A 14 7.83 0.19 -2.81
N MET A 15 7.29 -0.39 -1.75
CA MET A 15 8.05 -0.98 -0.66
C MET A 15 8.17 -2.50 -0.82
N ARG A 16 9.21 -3.07 -0.20
CA ARG A 16 9.37 -4.53 -0.10
C ARG A 16 8.28 -5.07 0.84
N ARG A 17 7.61 -6.15 0.43
CA ARG A 17 6.60 -6.83 1.25
C ARG A 17 7.21 -7.38 2.54
N LYS A 18 6.62 -7.02 3.68
CA LYS A 18 6.98 -7.50 5.04
C LYS A 18 5.74 -8.08 5.73
N GLY A 19 5.94 -8.91 6.76
CA GLY A 19 4.86 -9.45 7.60
C GLY A 19 3.72 -10.11 6.82
N ILE A 20 2.48 -9.75 7.16
CA ILE A 20 1.26 -10.34 6.57
C ILE A 20 1.19 -10.14 5.05
N ALA A 21 1.81 -9.09 4.51
CA ALA A 21 1.82 -8.82 3.08
C ALA A 21 2.64 -9.86 2.28
N ARG A 22 3.45 -10.71 2.94
CA ARG A 22 4.07 -11.87 2.27
C ARG A 22 3.10 -13.05 2.16
N LEU A 23 2.28 -13.25 3.19
CA LEU A 23 1.30 -14.33 3.24
C LEU A 23 0.12 -14.06 2.31
N ILE A 24 -0.24 -12.80 2.10
CA ILE A 24 -1.33 -12.44 1.19
C ILE A 24 -0.81 -12.44 -0.26
N PRO A 25 -1.21 -13.42 -1.09
CA PRO A 25 -0.82 -13.45 -2.49
C PRO A 25 -1.33 -12.23 -3.23
N ARG A 26 -0.59 -11.78 -4.25
CA ARG A 26 -0.97 -10.62 -5.09
C ARG A 26 -1.14 -9.28 -4.34
N SER A 27 -0.67 -9.21 -3.09
CA SER A 27 -0.54 -7.96 -2.35
C SER A 27 0.75 -7.21 -2.73
N LYS A 28 0.75 -5.90 -2.54
CA LYS A 28 1.87 -4.99 -2.80
C LYS A 28 1.95 -3.97 -1.67
N ALA A 29 3.12 -3.78 -1.07
CA ALA A 29 3.32 -2.74 -0.07
C ALA A 29 3.72 -1.43 -0.75
N TYR A 30 3.17 -0.34 -0.26
CA TYR A 30 3.44 1.02 -0.72
C TYR A 30 3.64 1.93 0.48
N ALA A 31 4.52 2.91 0.33
CA ALA A 31 4.62 4.03 1.24
C ALA A 31 4.27 5.31 0.48
N CYS A 32 3.53 6.19 1.13
CA CYS A 32 3.22 7.50 0.60
C CYS A 32 4.36 8.48 0.88
N ASP A 33 4.89 9.16 -0.13
CA ASP A 33 5.97 10.14 0.07
C ASP A 33 5.52 11.39 0.83
N ASN A 34 4.24 11.77 0.70
CA ASN A 34 3.72 13.00 1.31
C ASN A 34 3.40 12.84 2.81
N CYS A 35 2.80 11.70 3.18
CA CYS A 35 2.37 11.46 4.55
C CYS A 35 3.11 10.31 5.25
N ASN A 36 4.12 9.73 4.60
CA ASN A 36 4.95 8.61 5.08
C ASN A 36 4.15 7.42 5.62
N VAL A 37 2.90 7.26 5.17
CA VAL A 37 2.05 6.14 5.59
C VAL A 37 2.32 4.93 4.73
N GLU A 38 2.63 3.83 5.40
CA GLU A 38 2.73 2.51 4.82
C GLU A 38 1.35 1.87 4.73
N TYR A 39 1.06 1.28 3.57
CA TYR A 39 -0.18 0.54 3.37
C TYR A 39 0.05 -0.60 2.38
N THR A 40 -0.66 -1.69 2.61
CA THR A 40 -0.65 -2.84 1.72
C THR A 40 -1.86 -2.77 0.80
N TRP A 41 -1.60 -2.78 -0.50
CA TRP A 41 -2.62 -2.87 -1.52
C TRP A 41 -2.79 -4.30 -2.00
N ILE A 42 -4.00 -4.84 -1.88
CA ILE A 42 -4.32 -6.20 -2.30
C ILE A 42 -5.04 -6.12 -3.65
N SER A 43 -4.39 -6.64 -4.70
CA SER A 43 -4.98 -6.60 -6.05
C SER A 43 -6.27 -7.41 -6.14
N PHE A 44 -6.35 -8.50 -5.38
CA PHE A 44 -7.49 -9.43 -5.38
C PHE A 44 -8.78 -8.80 -4.84
N ILE A 45 -8.68 -8.05 -3.74
CA ILE A 45 -9.83 -7.43 -3.05
C ILE A 45 -10.01 -5.96 -3.50
N ASN A 46 -9.11 -5.46 -4.36
CA ASN A 46 -9.02 -4.06 -4.77
C ASN A 46 -8.99 -3.07 -3.59
N ARG A 47 -8.57 -3.53 -2.40
CA ARG A 47 -8.63 -2.80 -1.13
C ARG A 47 -7.22 -2.55 -0.60
N SER A 48 -7.02 -1.37 -0.03
CA SER A 48 -5.81 -1.01 0.70
C SER A 48 -6.04 -1.18 2.18
N PHE A 49 -5.19 -1.95 2.84
CA PHE A 49 -5.13 -2.04 4.29
C PHE A 49 -3.98 -1.17 4.78
N LYS A 50 -4.29 -0.27 5.71
CA LYS A 50 -3.26 0.45 6.46
C LYS A 50 -2.52 -0.59 7.31
N MET A 51 -1.19 -0.56 7.24
CA MET A 51 -0.34 -1.41 8.06
C MET A 51 -0.05 -0.71 9.39
#